data_AF-Q7VI17-F1
#
_entry.id   AF-Q7VI17-F1
#
_cell.length_a   1.000
_cell.length_b   1.000
_cell.length_c   1.000
_cell.angle_alpha   90.00
_cell.angle_beta   90.00
_cell.angle_gamma   90.00
#
_symmetry.space_group_name_H-M   'P 1'
#
loop_
_entity.id
_entity.type
_entity.pdbx_description
1 polymer ?
#
loop_
_entity_poly.entity_id
_entity_poly.type
_entity_poly.pdbx_seq_one_letter_code
_entity_poly.pdbx_strand_id
1 'polypeptide(L)' 'MNWLDKLKVALLREDDQAAFLLVSNLPKELPNAPLETKLQALELINQTKILLEAKQLKIRINMEQIKAAKKFLENAN' A
#
# COMPACT_ATOMS: atom_id res chain seq x y z
N MET A 1 2.93 1.63 -20.63
CA MET A 1 2.26 2.19 -19.45
C MET A 1 3.20 3.15 -18.74
N ASN A 2 2.75 4.38 -18.50
CA ASN A 2 3.48 5.39 -17.74
C ASN A 2 3.40 5.08 -16.23
N TRP A 3 4.11 5.85 -15.39
CA TRP A 3 4.14 5.62 -13.94
C TRP A 3 2.73 5.70 -13.29
N LEU A 4 1.88 6.65 -13.72
CA LEU A 4 0.50 6.77 -13.23
C LEU A 4 -0.33 5.53 -13.55
N ASP A 5 -0.22 5.01 -14.77
CA ASP A 5 -0.94 3.80 -15.18
C ASP A 5 -0.51 2.59 -14.32
N LYS A 6 0.80 2.45 -14.07
CA LYS A 6 1.32 1.38 -13.22
C LYS A 6 0.79 1.49 -11.79
N LEU A 7 0.73 2.71 -11.25
CA LEU A 7 0.21 2.94 -9.90
C LEU A 7 -1.29 2.65 -9.82
N LYS A 8 -2.07 3.06 -10.82
CA LYS A 8 -3.49 2.70 -10.95
C LYS A 8 -3.68 1.18 -10.97
N VAL A 9 -2.90 0.46 -11.77
CA VAL A 9 -2.97 -1.02 -11.84
C VAL A 9 -2.61 -1.66 -10.50
N ALA A 10 -1.56 -1.18 -9.81
CA ALA A 10 -1.17 -1.69 -8.50
C ALA A 10 -2.31 -1.51 -7.47
N LEU A 11 -2.91 -0.32 -7.43
CA LEU A 11 -4.05 -0.02 -6.55
C LEU A 11 -5.27 -0.88 -6.87
N LEU A 12 -5.62 -1.05 -8.16
CA LEU A 12 -6.75 -1.91 -8.59
C LEU A 12 -6.55 -3.38 -8.21
N ARG A 13 -5.31 -3.84 -8.10
CA ARG A 13 -4.97 -5.21 -7.70
C ARG A 13 -4.76 -5.36 -6.19
N GLU A 14 -4.92 -4.29 -5.42
CA GLU A 14 -4.57 -4.21 -4.00
C GLU A 14 -3.13 -4.70 -3.72
N ASP A 15 -2.24 -4.51 -4.69
CA ASP A 15 -0.82 -4.88 -4.63
C ASP A 15 -0.07 -3.76 -3.87
N ASP A 16 -0.05 -3.89 -2.55
CA ASP A 16 0.55 -2.91 -1.65
C ASP A 16 2.06 -2.79 -1.82
N GLN A 17 2.74 -3.89 -2.20
CA GLN A 17 4.18 -3.88 -2.45
C GLN A 17 4.51 -3.07 -3.71
N ALA A 18 3.80 -3.32 -4.81
CA ALA A 18 4.01 -2.57 -6.05
C ALA A 18 3.63 -1.10 -5.88
N ALA A 19 2.52 -0.79 -5.21
CA ALA A 19 2.10 0.58 -4.95
C ALA A 19 3.13 1.33 -4.08
N PHE A 20 3.63 0.71 -3.02
CA PHE A 20 4.69 1.27 -2.17
C PHE A 20 5.97 1.57 -2.96
N LEU A 21 6.42 0.63 -3.80
CA LEU A 21 7.63 0.80 -4.61
C LEU A 21 7.48 1.99 -5.57
N LEU A 22 6.32 2.13 -6.21
CA LEU A 22 6.04 3.21 -7.15
C LEU A 22 5.97 4.58 -6.47
N VAL A 23 5.36 4.68 -5.29
CA VAL A 23 5.29 5.94 -4.53
C VAL A 23 6.65 6.31 -3.92
N SER A 24 7.45 5.33 -3.54
CA SER A 24 8.80 5.56 -3.02
C SER A 24 9.79 6.00 -4.11
N ASN A 25 9.48 5.72 -5.38
CA ASN A 25 10.31 6.04 -6.54
C ASN A 25 9.54 6.96 -7.50
N LEU A 26 9.27 8.19 -7.05
CA LEU A 26 8.55 9.18 -7.85
C LEU A 26 9.34 9.54 -9.13
N PRO A 27 8.67 9.72 -10.28
CA PRO A 27 9.32 10.18 -11.51
C PRO A 27 9.94 11.57 -11.34
N LYS A 28 11.16 11.76 -11.87
CA LYS A 28 11.90 13.03 -11.75
C LYS A 28 11.23 14.17 -12.52
N GLU A 29 10.45 13.84 -13.53
CA GLU A 29 9.68 14.75 -14.36
C GLU A 29 8.36 15.21 -13.71
N LEU A 30 7.90 14.54 -12.64
CA LEU A 30 6.63 14.85 -11.97
C LEU A 30 6.51 16.31 -11.49
N PRO A 31 7.57 16.96 -10.94
CA PRO A 31 7.52 18.37 -10.57
C PRO A 31 7.29 19.32 -11.76
N ASN A 32 7.68 18.93 -12.97
CA ASN A 32 7.51 19.72 -14.18
C ASN A 32 6.25 19.33 -14.98
N ALA A 33 5.53 18.30 -14.54
CA ALA A 33 4.31 17.84 -15.21
C ALA A 33 3.17 18.88 -15.12
N PRO A 34 2.18 18.82 -16.04
CA PRO A 34 0.96 19.62 -15.96
C PRO A 34 0.25 19.48 -14.61
N LEU A 35 -0.49 20.52 -14.22
CA LEU A 35 -1.24 20.53 -12.95
C LEU A 35 -2.16 19.31 -12.81
N GLU A 36 -2.87 18.94 -13.88
CA GLU A 36 -3.76 17.78 -13.88
C GLU A 36 -3.02 16.48 -13.52
N THR A 37 -1.84 16.25 -14.10
CA THR A 37 -0.99 15.09 -13.80
C THR A 37 -0.56 15.06 -12.34
N LYS A 38 -0.23 16.24 -11.77
CA LYS A 38 0.15 16.36 -10.36
C LYS A 38 -1.01 16.06 -9.43
N LEU A 39 -2.21 16.55 -9.75
CA LEU A 39 -3.42 16.26 -8.97
C LEU A 39 -3.77 14.77 -9.02
N GLN A 40 -3.65 14.13 -10.19
CA GLN A 40 -3.82 12.68 -10.29
C GLN A 40 -2.77 11.92 -9.47
N ALA A 41 -1.50 12.34 -9.51
CA ALA A 41 -0.44 11.73 -8.71
C ALA A 41 -0.71 11.84 -7.21
N LEU A 42 -1.14 13.02 -6.74
CA LEU A 42 -1.48 13.27 -5.34
C LEU A 42 -2.60 12.33 -4.86
N GLU A 43 -3.65 12.21 -5.65
CA GLU A 43 -4.78 11.33 -5.34
C GLU A 43 -4.35 9.86 -5.25
N LEU A 44 -3.57 9.36 -6.21
CA LEU A 44 -3.09 7.98 -6.18
C LEU A 44 -2.10 7.71 -5.04
N ILE A 45 -1.27 8.68 -4.68
CA ILE A 45 -0.39 8.59 -3.50
C ILE A 45 -1.22 8.50 -2.22
N ASN A 46 -2.29 9.30 -2.10
CA ASN A 46 -3.19 9.24 -0.96
C ASN A 46 -3.92 7.88 -0.88
N GLN A 47 -4.41 7.36 -2.01
CA GLN A 47 -4.99 6.01 -2.06
C GLN A 47 -3.98 4.93 -1.66
N THR A 48 -2.71 5.07 -2.07
CA THR A 48 -1.64 4.15 -1.67
C THR A 48 -1.41 4.18 -0.16
N LYS A 49 -1.42 5.38 0.45
CA LYS A 49 -1.33 5.52 1.91
C LYS A 49 -2.45 4.76 2.61
N ILE A 50 -3.70 4.96 2.18
CA ILE A 50 -4.89 4.30 2.75
C ILE A 50 -4.77 2.77 2.63
N LEU A 51 -4.33 2.26 1.47
CA LEU A 51 -4.09 0.84 1.25
C LEU A 51 -3.06 0.27 2.24
N LEU A 52 -1.94 0.98 2.44
CA LEU A 52 -0.88 0.56 3.35
C LEU A 52 -1.34 0.57 4.82
N GLU A 53 -2.10 1.58 5.24
CA GLU A 53 -2.68 1.65 6.59
C GLU A 53 -3.65 0.49 6.84
N ALA A 54 -4.50 0.16 5.86
CA ALA A 54 -5.41 -0.99 5.95
C ALA A 54 -4.66 -2.32 6.06
N LYS A 55 -3.57 -2.50 5.28
CA LYS A 55 -2.72 -3.69 5.33
C LYS A 55 -2.00 -3.81 6.68
N GLN A 56 -1.49 -2.70 7.22
CA GLN A 56 -0.88 -2.67 8.55
C GLN A 56 -1.85 -3.12 9.64
N LEU A 57 -3.10 -2.64 9.60
CA LEU A 57 -4.14 -3.06 10.55
C LEU A 57 -4.43 -4.56 10.43
N LYS A 58 -4.57 -5.08 9.19
CA LYS A 58 -4.80 -6.51 8.95
C LYS A 58 -3.66 -7.38 9.50
N ILE A 59 -2.40 -6.97 9.28
CA ILE A 59 -1.23 -7.66 9.83
C ILE A 59 -1.28 -7.69 11.35
N ARG A 60 -1.60 -6.56 11.99
CA ARG A 60 -1.73 -6.49 13.45
C ARG A 60 -2.78 -7.48 13.98
N ILE A 61 -3.96 -7.54 13.36
CA ILE A 61 -5.02 -8.47 13.75
C ILE A 61 -4.55 -9.93 13.61
N ASN A 62 -3.93 -10.27 12.48
CA ASN A 62 -3.40 -11.62 12.24
C ASN A 62 -2.36 -12.01 13.30
N MET A 63 -1.48 -11.08 13.69
CA MET A 63 -0.48 -11.33 14.74
C MET A 63 -1.11 -11.59 16.11
N GLU A 64 -2.18 -10.88 16.48
CA GLU A 64 -2.91 -11.15 17.72
C GLU A 64 -3.58 -12.53 17.70
N GLN A 65 -4.15 -12.93 16.56
CA GLN A 65 -4.71 -14.28 16.39
C GLN A 65 -3.63 -15.36 16.53
N ILE A 66 -2.45 -15.15 15.93
CA ILE A 66 -1.31 -16.08 16.06
C ILE A 66 -0.86 -16.18 17.53
N LYS A 67 -0.78 -15.06 18.27
CA LYS A 67 -0.43 -15.07 19.69
C LYS A 67 -1.46 -15.86 20.53
N ALA A 68 -2.75 -15.68 20.25
CA ALA A 68 -3.80 -16.42 20.94
C ALA A 68 -3.70 -17.93 20.66
N ALA A 69 -3.48 -18.33 19.41
CA ALA A 69 -3.28 -19.72 19.02
C ALA A 69 -2.05 -20.35 19.71
N LYS A 70 -0.92 -19.62 19.78
CA LYS A 70 0.28 -20.08 20.50
C LYS A 70 0.01 -20.31 21.99
N LYS A 71 -0.62 -19.35 22.67
CA LYS A 71 -0.98 -19.49 24.09
C LYS A 71 -1.91 -20.69 24.34
N PHE A 72 -2.86 -20.94 23.44
CA PHE A 72 -3.73 -22.10 23.54
C PHE A 72 -2.94 -23.42 23.47
N LEU A 73 -2.02 -23.55 22.51
CA LEU A 73 -1.18 -24.73 22.35
C LEU A 73 -0.23 -24.96 23.54
N GLU A 74 0.31 -23.88 24.12
CA GLU A 74 1.15 -23.95 25.31
C GLU A 74 0.38 -24.44 26.55
N ASN A 75 -0.88 -24.04 26.70
CA ASN A 75 -1.75 -24.44 27.81
C ASN A 75 -2.48 -25.78 27.61
N ALA A 76 -2.36 -26.38 26.43
CA ALA A 76 -2.98 -27.68 26.09
C ALA A 76 -2.04 -28.88 26.29
N ASN A 77 -0.78 -28.62 26.68
CA ASN A 77 0.20 -29.62 27.15
C ASN A 77 0.26 -29.60 28.68
#